data_AF-A0A2A9FSW1-F1
#
_entry.id   AF-A0A2A9FSW1-F1
#
_cell.length_a   1.000
_cell.length_b   1.000
_cell.length_c   1.000
_cell.angle_alpha   90.00
_cell.angle_beta   90.00
_cell.angle_gamma   90.00
#
_symmetry.space_group_name_H-M   'P 1'
#
loop_
_entity.id
_entity.type
_entity.pdbx_description
1 polymer ?
#
loop_
_entity_poly.entity_id
_entity_poly.type
_entity_poly.pdbx_seq_one_letter_code
_entity_poly.pdbx_strand_id
1 'polypeptide(L)'
;MTTSLTHLQRLEAESIQIMREVVAETENPVMLYSVGKDSAVMLHLARKAFAPSPPPFPLMHIDTRWKFRAMYEFRDKMAEQMGMDLLVHINPEGIEKDINPFAHGSAIHTDIMKTECLKQALDKYGFDAAFGGARRDEEKSRAKERIFSFRTAQHRWDPKNQRPICTTWPS
;
A
#
# COMPACT_ATOMS: atom_id res chain seq x y z
N MET A 1 -28.13 13.60 -20.41
CA MET A 1 -28.70 12.60 -19.49
C MET A 1 -27.61 12.22 -18.50
N THR A 2 -27.71 12.64 -17.23
CA THR A 2 -26.83 12.16 -16.17
C THR A 2 -27.32 10.79 -15.74
N THR A 3 -26.73 9.74 -16.31
CA THR A 3 -26.91 8.37 -15.84
C THR A 3 -26.48 8.30 -14.37
N SER A 4 -27.35 7.78 -13.51
CA SER A 4 -26.99 7.51 -12.12
C SER A 4 -25.84 6.50 -12.12
N LEU A 5 -24.72 6.87 -11.47
CA LEU A 5 -23.59 5.98 -11.34
C LEU A 5 -24.01 4.73 -10.56
N THR A 6 -23.61 3.56 -11.05
CA THR A 6 -23.73 2.32 -10.29
C THR A 6 -22.89 2.41 -9.01
N HIS A 7 -23.21 1.57 -8.01
CA HIS A 7 -22.47 1.55 -6.75
C HIS A 7 -20.95 1.37 -6.95
N LEU A 8 -20.54 0.49 -7.87
CA LEU A 8 -19.12 0.25 -8.17
C LEU A 8 -18.46 1.44 -8.87
N GLN A 9 -19.15 2.11 -9.79
CA GLN A 9 -18.61 3.30 -10.45
C GLN A 9 -18.42 4.46 -9.46
N ARG A 10 -19.30 4.57 -8.47
CA ARG A 10 -19.14 5.54 -7.39
C ARG A 10 -17.90 5.24 -6.55
N LEU A 11 -17.72 3.98 -6.13
CA LEU A 11 -16.53 3.56 -5.37
C LEU A 11 -15.23 3.74 -6.15
N GLU A 12 -15.25 3.46 -7.46
CA GLU A 12 -14.12 3.68 -8.36
C GLU A 12 -13.76 5.17 -8.46
N ALA A 13 -14.75 6.03 -8.68
CA ALA A 13 -14.54 7.48 -8.75
C ALA A 13 -14.00 8.05 -7.43
N GLU A 14 -14.56 7.62 -6.30
CA GLU A 14 -14.09 8.02 -4.97
C GLU A 14 -12.65 7.58 -4.71
N SER A 15 -12.30 6.34 -5.07
CA SER A 15 -10.95 5.81 -4.92
C SER A 15 -9.93 6.56 -5.79
N ILE A 16 -10.29 6.87 -7.04
CA ILE A 16 -9.46 7.65 -7.95
C ILE A 16 -9.23 9.07 -7.40
N GLN A 17 -10.28 9.70 -6.87
CA GLN A 17 -10.17 11.02 -6.27
C GLN A 17 -9.21 11.03 -5.08
N ILE A 18 -9.36 10.07 -4.16
CA ILE A 18 -8.47 9.93 -2.99
C ILE A 18 -7.01 9.75 -3.44
N MET A 19 -6.75 8.90 -4.45
CA MET A 19 -5.38 8.69 -4.95
C MET A 19 -4.76 9.97 -5.52
N ARG A 20 -5.53 10.76 -6.27
CA ARG A 20 -5.05 12.03 -6.84
C ARG A 20 -4.77 13.07 -5.77
N GLU A 21 -5.63 13.15 -4.76
CA GLU A 21 -5.48 14.08 -3.63
C GLU A 21 -4.22 13.76 -2.83
N VAL A 22 -4.01 12.48 -2.48
CA VAL A 22 -2.79 12.04 -1.78
C VAL A 22 -1.55 12.43 -2.57
N VAL A 23 -1.51 12.15 -3.87
CA VAL A 23 -0.35 12.50 -4.72
C VAL A 23 -0.17 14.01 -4.86
N ALA A 24 -1.24 14.81 -4.77
CA ALA A 24 -1.13 16.27 -4.82
C ALA A 24 -0.63 16.87 -3.48
N GLU A 25 -0.90 16.22 -2.35
CA GLU A 25 -0.51 16.69 -1.01
C GLU A 25 0.83 16.10 -0.51
N THR A 26 1.41 15.17 -1.25
CA THR A 26 2.62 14.42 -0.85
C THR A 26 3.72 14.56 -1.88
N GLU A 27 4.97 14.57 -1.42
CA GLU A 27 6.16 14.72 -2.26
C GLU A 27 6.68 13.38 -2.77
N ASN A 28 6.68 12.33 -1.92
CA ASN A 28 7.22 11.01 -2.22
C ASN A 28 6.26 9.87 -1.84
N PRO A 29 5.12 9.72 -2.54
CA PRO A 29 4.20 8.63 -2.28
C PRO A 29 4.75 7.28 -2.77
N VAL A 30 4.33 6.19 -2.13
CA VAL A 30 4.61 4.80 -2.55
C VAL A 30 3.36 3.94 -2.49
N MET A 31 3.22 2.96 -3.39
CA MET A 31 2.13 1.98 -3.31
C MET A 31 2.63 0.61 -2.88
N LEU A 32 2.11 0.10 -1.76
CA LEU A 32 2.43 -1.24 -1.25
C LEU A 32 1.77 -2.32 -2.11
N TYR A 33 2.58 -3.07 -2.83
CA TYR A 33 2.13 -4.12 -3.73
C TYR A 33 2.47 -5.51 -3.19
N SER A 34 1.47 -6.19 -2.63
CA SER A 34 1.62 -7.51 -2.02
C SER A 34 1.36 -8.68 -2.97
N VAL A 35 1.04 -8.41 -4.24
CA VAL A 35 0.65 -9.43 -5.25
C VAL A 35 -0.68 -10.11 -4.90
N GLY A 36 -1.45 -9.52 -3.99
CA GLY A 36 -2.80 -9.96 -3.63
C GLY A 36 -3.87 -9.36 -4.54
N LYS A 37 -5.09 -9.92 -4.46
CA LYS A 37 -6.27 -9.43 -5.21
C LYS A 37 -6.54 -7.94 -4.97
N ASP A 38 -6.43 -7.49 -3.71
CA ASP A 38 -6.76 -6.11 -3.33
C ASP A 38 -5.71 -5.13 -3.87
N SER A 39 -4.43 -5.52 -3.80
CA SER A 39 -3.34 -4.74 -4.39
C SER A 39 -3.42 -4.68 -5.93
N ALA A 40 -3.97 -5.71 -6.58
CA ALA A 40 -4.21 -5.68 -8.03
C ALA A 40 -5.34 -4.72 -8.42
N VAL A 41 -6.41 -4.66 -7.62
CA VAL A 41 -7.48 -3.67 -7.81
C VAL A 41 -6.96 -2.26 -7.60
N MET A 42 -6.16 -2.02 -6.55
CA MET A 42 -5.53 -0.71 -6.34
C MET A 42 -4.61 -0.30 -7.47
N LEU A 43 -3.78 -1.22 -7.98
CA LEU A 43 -2.91 -0.96 -9.12
C LEU A 43 -3.73 -0.57 -10.36
N HIS A 44 -4.86 -1.24 -10.59
CA HIS A 44 -5.77 -0.90 -11.67
C HIS A 44 -6.40 0.49 -11.50
N LEU A 45 -6.82 0.83 -10.28
CA LEU A 45 -7.39 2.14 -9.95
C LEU A 45 -6.34 3.26 -10.11
N ALA A 46 -5.11 3.03 -9.66
CA ALA A 46 -4.00 3.98 -9.84
C ALA A 46 -3.74 4.25 -11.31
N ARG A 47 -3.69 3.20 -12.15
CA ARG A 47 -3.54 3.36 -13.59
C ARG A 47 -4.68 4.21 -14.18
N LYS A 48 -5.93 3.97 -13.76
CA LYS A 48 -7.07 4.80 -14.21
C LYS A 48 -6.98 6.23 -13.71
N ALA A 49 -6.46 6.45 -12.50
CA ALA A 49 -6.31 7.76 -11.91
C ALA A 49 -5.30 8.64 -12.68
N PHE A 50 -4.23 8.06 -13.21
CA PHE A 50 -3.13 8.82 -13.86
C PHE A 50 -3.05 8.63 -15.37
N ALA A 51 -3.93 7.82 -15.98
CA ALA A 51 -3.99 7.65 -17.42
C ALA A 51 -4.10 9.00 -18.18
N PRO A 52 -3.41 9.16 -19.32
CA PRO A 52 -2.64 8.15 -20.06
C PRO A 52 -1.20 7.92 -19.57
N SER A 53 -0.71 8.72 -18.63
CA SER A 53 0.65 8.62 -18.09
C SER A 53 0.76 7.54 -17.00
N PRO A 54 1.95 6.97 -16.75
CA PRO A 54 2.15 6.14 -15.58
C PRO A 54 1.97 6.95 -14.29
N PRO A 55 1.52 6.33 -13.19
CA PRO A 55 1.42 7.01 -11.90
C PRO A 55 2.78 7.56 -11.44
N PRO A 56 2.84 8.74 -10.81
CA PRO A 56 4.09 9.40 -10.42
C PRO A 56 4.65 8.83 -9.09
N PHE A 57 4.54 7.52 -8.87
CA PHE A 57 5.06 6.85 -7.68
C PHE A 57 5.48 5.40 -7.96
N PRO A 58 6.50 4.90 -7.25
CA PRO A 58 6.91 3.51 -7.38
C PRO A 58 5.96 2.55 -6.64
N LEU A 59 6.00 1.29 -7.06
CA LEU A 59 5.46 0.15 -6.32
C LEU A 59 6.52 -0.34 -5.33
N MET A 60 6.10 -0.73 -4.13
CA MET A 60 6.99 -1.35 -3.16
C MET A 60 6.50 -2.73 -2.75
N HIS A 61 7.39 -3.71 -2.82
CA HIS A 61 7.17 -5.08 -2.41
C HIS A 61 8.12 -5.48 -1.28
N ILE A 62 7.56 -5.90 -0.15
CA ILE A 62 8.33 -6.51 0.92
C ILE A 62 8.46 -8.01 0.66
N ASP A 63 9.70 -8.44 0.40
CA ASP A 63 10.05 -9.82 0.12
C ASP A 63 10.44 -10.56 1.41
N THR A 64 9.72 -11.65 1.68
CA THR A 64 9.99 -12.53 2.82
C THR A 64 10.71 -13.81 2.41
N ARG A 65 11.12 -13.99 1.14
CA ARG A 65 11.74 -15.21 0.54
C ARG A 65 10.89 -16.48 0.54
N TRP A 66 9.77 -16.50 1.28
CA TRP A 66 8.89 -17.65 1.46
C TRP A 66 7.62 -17.60 0.59
N LYS A 67 7.60 -16.84 -0.51
CA LYS A 67 6.46 -16.79 -1.44
C LYS A 67 6.61 -17.79 -2.58
N PHE A 68 5.48 -18.22 -3.14
CA PHE A 68 5.49 -19.11 -4.31
C PHE A 68 6.15 -18.44 -5.51
N ARG A 69 6.91 -19.21 -6.30
CA ARG A 69 7.60 -18.71 -7.50
C ARG A 69 6.67 -17.97 -8.46
N ALA A 70 5.46 -18.51 -8.66
CA ALA A 70 4.43 -17.91 -9.49
C ALA A 70 4.03 -16.49 -9.02
N MET A 71 4.15 -16.16 -7.73
CA MET A 71 3.90 -14.80 -7.26
C MET A 71 4.97 -13.83 -7.73
N TYR A 72 6.24 -14.23 -7.73
CA TYR A 72 7.33 -13.38 -8.21
C TYR A 72 7.18 -13.14 -9.72
N GLU A 73 6.93 -14.19 -10.49
CA GLU A 73 6.70 -14.08 -11.94
C GLU A 73 5.49 -13.19 -12.26
N PHE A 74 4.37 -13.34 -11.53
CA PHE A 74 3.20 -12.49 -11.72
C PHE A 74 3.45 -11.04 -11.32
N ARG A 75 4.18 -10.81 -10.23
CA ARG A 75 4.55 -9.48 -9.75
C ARG A 75 5.36 -8.72 -10.78
N ASP A 76 6.41 -9.35 -11.29
CA ASP A 76 7.35 -8.71 -12.23
C ASP A 76 6.65 -8.40 -13.55
N LYS A 77 5.85 -9.36 -14.05
CA LYS A 77 5.01 -9.16 -15.23
C LYS A 77 4.02 -8.01 -15.05
N MET A 78 3.38 -7.90 -13.89
CA MET A 78 2.41 -6.83 -13.64
C MET A 78 3.09 -5.45 -13.57
N ALA A 79 4.26 -5.35 -12.93
CA ALA A 79 5.02 -4.10 -12.89
C ALA A 79 5.43 -3.65 -14.30
N GLU A 80 5.97 -4.57 -15.11
CA GLU A 80 6.34 -4.30 -16.51
C GLU A 80 5.14 -3.88 -17.36
N GLN A 81 4.02 -4.59 -17.26
CA GLN A 81 2.80 -4.27 -18.02
C GLN A 81 2.20 -2.91 -17.68
N MET A 82 2.44 -2.42 -16.47
CA MET A 82 1.95 -1.11 -16.04
C MET A 82 2.98 0.01 -16.26
N GLY A 83 4.21 -0.33 -16.65
CA GLY A 83 5.30 0.63 -16.85
C GLY A 83 5.67 1.36 -15.55
N MET A 84 5.59 0.68 -14.42
CA MET A 84 5.88 1.25 -13.10
C MET A 84 7.13 0.63 -12.50
N ASP A 85 7.91 1.43 -11.79
CA ASP A 85 9.09 0.97 -11.07
C ASP A 85 8.68 0.14 -9.85
N LEU A 86 9.22 -1.07 -9.74
CA LEU A 86 8.97 -1.98 -8.62
C LEU A 86 10.21 -2.06 -7.71
N LEU A 87 10.08 -1.48 -6.53
CA LEU A 87 11.07 -1.54 -5.47
C LEU A 87 10.86 -2.79 -4.62
N VAL A 88 11.79 -3.73 -4.70
CA VAL A 88 11.81 -4.90 -3.84
C VAL A 88 12.71 -4.60 -2.65
N HIS A 89 12.15 -4.67 -1.43
CA HIS A 89 12.91 -4.53 -0.20
C HIS A 89 12.88 -5.82 0.60
N ILE A 90 14.04 -6.19 1.12
CA ILE A 90 14.25 -7.35 1.96
C ILE A 90 15.06 -6.94 3.18
N ASN A 91 14.69 -7.46 4.34
CA ASN A 91 15.37 -7.14 5.59
C ASN A 91 16.74 -7.85 5.60
N PRO A 92 17.86 -7.11 5.57
CA PRO A 92 19.19 -7.70 5.58
C PRO A 92 19.48 -8.46 6.88
N GLU A 93 19.01 -7.97 8.02
CA GLU A 93 19.19 -8.66 9.31
C GLU A 93 18.45 -9.99 9.36
N GLY A 94 17.28 -10.05 8.74
CA GLY A 94 16.49 -11.27 8.64
C GLY A 94 17.17 -12.32 7.76
N ILE A 95 17.90 -11.89 6.72
CA ILE A 95 18.75 -12.76 5.90
C ILE A 95 19.96 -13.24 6.72
N GLU A 96 20.65 -12.33 7.40
CA GLU A 96 21.87 -12.63 8.15
C GLU A 96 21.62 -13.60 9.30
N LYS A 97 20.48 -13.45 9.99
CA LYS A 97 20.06 -14.35 11.09
C LYS A 97 19.32 -15.61 10.60
N ASP A 98 19.24 -15.82 9.27
CA ASP A 98 18.48 -16.89 8.61
C ASP A 98 17.09 -17.13 9.24
N ILE A 99 16.37 -16.03 9.49
CA ILE A 99 15.07 -16.08 10.15
C ILE A 99 14.09 -16.78 9.23
N ASN A 100 13.68 -17.97 9.66
CA ASN A 100 12.71 -18.78 8.95
C ASN A 100 11.50 -19.10 9.84
N PRO A 101 10.29 -19.22 9.25
CA PRO A 101 9.06 -19.44 10.01
C PRO A 101 9.02 -20.80 10.71
N PHE A 102 9.87 -21.75 10.31
CA PHE A 102 9.90 -23.11 10.84
C PHE A 102 10.71 -23.22 12.14
N ALA A 103 11.84 -22.53 12.23
CA ALA A 103 12.75 -22.56 13.38
C ALA A 103 12.43 -21.48 14.42
N HIS A 104 12.02 -20.29 13.97
CA HIS A 104 11.79 -19.13 14.85
C HIS A 104 10.30 -18.86 15.12
N GLY A 105 9.41 -19.62 14.47
CA GLY A 105 7.96 -19.44 14.55
C GLY A 105 7.44 -18.32 13.63
N SER A 106 6.16 -18.44 13.26
CA SER A 106 5.54 -17.54 12.28
C SER A 106 5.40 -16.09 12.77
N ALA A 107 5.23 -15.87 14.08
CA ALA A 107 5.08 -14.54 14.66
C ALA A 107 6.38 -13.73 14.54
N ILE A 108 7.50 -14.27 15.02
CA ILE A 108 8.82 -13.60 14.99
C ILE A 108 9.26 -13.35 13.54
N HIS A 109 9.08 -14.35 12.66
CA HIS A 109 9.35 -14.18 11.24
C HIS A 109 8.51 -13.05 10.63
N THR A 110 7.22 -12.96 10.95
CA THR A 110 6.34 -11.92 10.42
C THR A 110 6.75 -10.54 10.91
N ASP A 111 7.07 -10.40 12.20
CA ASP A 111 7.49 -9.11 12.76
C ASP A 111 8.80 -8.62 12.14
N ILE A 112 9.82 -9.48 12.04
CA ILE A 112 11.13 -9.09 11.50
C ILE A 112 11.08 -8.89 9.97
N MET A 113 10.52 -9.86 9.24
CA MET A 113 10.57 -9.86 7.78
C MET A 113 9.50 -8.99 7.12
N LYS A 114 8.42 -8.63 7.83
CA LYS A 114 7.40 -7.71 7.31
C LYS A 114 7.36 -6.39 8.05
N THR A 115 7.16 -6.40 9.37
CA THR A 115 6.92 -5.15 10.13
C THR A 115 8.17 -4.28 10.17
N GLU A 116 9.30 -4.81 10.60
CA GLU A 116 10.56 -4.07 10.67
C GLU A 116 11.11 -3.78 9.26
N CYS A 117 11.00 -4.74 8.34
CA CYS A 117 11.37 -4.57 6.94
C CYS A 117 10.63 -3.39 6.28
N LEU A 118 9.32 -3.27 6.51
CA LEU A 118 8.52 -2.17 5.97
C LEU A 118 8.97 -0.81 6.53
N LYS A 119 9.25 -0.72 7.83
CA LYS A 119 9.76 0.53 8.44
C LYS A 119 11.11 0.93 7.84
N GLN A 120 12.04 -0.04 7.74
CA GLN A 120 13.34 0.18 7.11
C GLN A 120 13.22 0.66 5.67
N ALA A 121 12.28 0.08 4.90
CA ALA A 121 12.04 0.50 3.53
C ALA A 121 11.52 1.94 3.44
N LEU A 122 10.52 2.28 4.27
CA LEU A 122 9.96 3.64 4.32
C LEU A 122 11.03 4.67 4.70
N ASP A 123 11.87 4.38 5.70
CA ASP A 123 12.95 5.26 6.14
C ASP A 123 14.06 5.38 5.09
N LYS A 124 14.41 4.27 4.42
CA LYS A 124 15.48 4.24 3.41
C LYS A 124 15.15 5.09 2.18
N TYR A 125 13.90 5.05 1.73
CA TYR A 125 13.47 5.78 0.53
C TYR A 125 12.86 7.15 0.87
N GLY A 126 12.62 7.45 2.16
CA GLY A 126 12.05 8.72 2.59
C GLY A 126 10.62 8.93 2.11
N PHE A 127 9.83 7.86 2.06
CA PHE A 127 8.43 7.95 1.63
C PHE A 127 7.58 8.65 2.69
N ASP A 128 6.82 9.66 2.27
CA ASP A 128 5.95 10.46 3.14
C ASP A 128 4.50 9.95 3.17
N ALA A 129 4.08 9.23 2.12
CA ALA A 129 2.80 8.54 2.06
C ALA A 129 2.92 7.13 1.49
N ALA A 130 2.12 6.21 2.04
CA ALA A 130 2.06 4.82 1.59
C ALA A 130 0.61 4.40 1.32
N PHE A 131 0.31 4.03 0.08
CA PHE A 131 -0.97 3.43 -0.28
C PHE A 131 -0.99 1.95 0.13
N GLY A 132 -1.93 1.58 0.98
CA GLY A 132 -2.16 0.19 1.41
C GLY A 132 -3.55 -0.31 1.03
N GLY A 133 -3.64 -1.58 0.64
CA GLY A 133 -4.90 -2.25 0.23
C GLY A 133 -5.70 -2.86 1.37
N ALA A 134 -5.58 -2.32 2.58
CA ALA A 134 -6.34 -2.79 3.73
C ALA A 134 -7.82 -2.41 3.55
N ARG A 135 -8.72 -3.40 3.61
CA ARG A 135 -10.16 -3.15 3.55
C ARG A 135 -10.78 -3.21 4.95
N ARG A 136 -11.80 -2.36 5.20
CA ARG A 136 -12.46 -2.25 6.52
C ARG A 136 -13.24 -3.50 6.91
N ASP A 137 -13.69 -4.28 5.94
CA ASP A 137 -14.47 -5.50 6.13
C ASP A 137 -13.61 -6.72 6.48
N GLU A 138 -12.29 -6.63 6.39
CA GLU A 138 -11.38 -7.77 6.60
C GLU A 138 -11.17 -8.15 8.06
N GLU A 139 -11.21 -7.19 8.98
CA GLU A 139 -10.98 -7.49 10.40
C GLU A 139 -11.80 -6.57 11.31
N LYS A 140 -12.38 -7.13 12.39
CA LYS A 140 -13.25 -6.38 13.31
C LYS A 140 -12.57 -5.16 13.94
N SER A 141 -11.25 -5.19 14.11
CA SER A 141 -10.45 -4.05 14.59
C SER A 141 -10.31 -2.92 13.56
N ARG A 142 -10.47 -3.23 12.26
CA ARG A 142 -10.37 -2.27 11.13
C ARG A 142 -11.68 -1.59 10.76
N ALA A 143 -12.79 -1.96 11.40
CA ALA A 143 -14.07 -1.28 11.22
C ALA A 143 -14.02 0.22 11.56
N LYS A 144 -13.04 0.65 12.37
CA LYS A 144 -12.79 2.05 12.75
C LYS A 144 -11.61 2.70 12.01
N GLU A 145 -10.94 1.99 11.10
CA GLU A 145 -9.82 2.56 10.34
C GLU A 145 -10.33 3.60 9.34
N ARG A 146 -9.63 4.75 9.32
CA ARG A 146 -9.90 5.86 8.40
C ARG A 146 -9.19 5.61 7.07
N ILE A 147 -9.63 6.31 6.02
CA ILE A 147 -8.97 6.30 4.70
C ILE A 147 -7.53 6.77 4.82
N PHE A 148 -7.27 7.76 5.69
CA PHE A 148 -5.94 8.26 6.01
C PHE A 148 -5.52 7.81 7.41
N SER A 149 -4.36 7.17 7.50
CA SER A 149 -3.74 6.77 8.76
C SER A 149 -2.44 7.54 8.93
N PHE A 150 -2.51 8.71 9.58
CA PHE A 150 -1.33 9.53 9.86
C PHE A 150 -0.39 8.78 10.80
N ARG A 151 0.87 8.65 10.39
CA ARG A 151 1.95 8.12 11.22
C ARG A 151 2.81 9.29 11.68
N THR A 152 3.30 9.21 12.92
CA THR A 152 4.33 10.14 13.38
C THR A 152 5.68 9.75 12.75
N ALA A 153 6.67 10.64 12.80
CA ALA A 153 8.04 10.40 12.31
C ALA A 153 8.74 9.17 12.92
N GLN A 154 8.15 8.55 13.96
CA GLN A 154 8.63 7.34 14.62
C GLN A 154 7.82 6.09 14.21
N HIS A 155 7.04 6.17 13.12
CA HIS A 155 6.11 5.13 12.63
C HIS A 155 5.03 4.70 13.63
N ARG A 156 4.87 5.45 14.73
CA ARG A 156 3.85 5.16 15.75
C ARG A 156 2.49 5.69 15.30
N TRP A 157 1.47 4.91 15.61
CA TRP A 157 0.08 5.31 15.44
C TRP A 157 -0.33 6.15 16.65
N ASP A 158 -0.74 7.40 16.41
CA ASP A 158 -1.26 8.28 17.46
C ASP A 158 -2.76 8.54 17.21
N PRO A 159 -3.67 8.12 18.11
CA PRO A 159 -5.09 8.36 17.97
C PRO A 159 -5.45 9.86 17.96
N LYS A 160 -4.62 10.75 18.52
CA LYS A 160 -4.89 12.20 18.58
C LYS A 160 -4.54 12.95 17.29
N ASN A 161 -3.61 12.43 16.49
CA ASN A 161 -3.25 13.02 15.19
C ASN A 161 -4.19 12.62 14.05
N GLN A 162 -5.26 11.87 14.35
CA GLN A 162 -6.27 11.55 13.36
C GLN A 162 -7.19 12.74 13.14
N ARG A 163 -7.03 13.44 12.02
CA ARG A 163 -7.97 14.48 11.62
C ARG A 163 -9.38 13.87 11.42
N PRO A 164 -10.45 14.53 11.91
CA PRO A 164 -11.80 14.19 11.51
C PRO A 164 -11.91 14.28 9.98
N ILE A 165 -12.33 13.21 9.31
CA ILE A 165 -12.79 13.30 7.92
C ILE A 165 -14.09 14.08 8.00
N CYS A 166 -14.02 15.38 7.72
CA CYS A 166 -15.21 16.17 7.48
C CYS A 166 -15.70 15.78 6.09
N THR A 167 -16.68 14.88 6.04
CA THR A 167 -17.50 14.71 4.84
C THR A 167 -18.10 16.07 4.51
N THR A 168 -17.77 16.61 3.33
CA THR A 168 -18.17 17.89 2.73
C THR A 168 -17.42 19.14 3.24
N TRP A 169 -16.55 19.70 2.39
CA TRP A 169 -16.26 21.13 2.41
C TRP A 169 -17.39 21.87 1.67
N PRO A 170 -17.83 23.06 2.11
CA PRO A 170 -18.93 23.78 1.49
C PRO A 170 -18.47 24.44 0.19
N SER A 171 -19.20 24.12 -0.88
CA SER A 171 -19.43 24.85 -2.15
C SER A 171 -18.26 25.56 -2.81
#